data_AF-A0AAE4SCP6-F1
#
_entry.id   AF-A0AAE4SCP6-F1
#
_cell.length_a   1.000
_cell.length_b   1.000
_cell.length_c   1.000
_cell.angle_alpha   90.00
_cell.angle_beta   90.00
_cell.angle_gamma   90.00
#
_symmetry.space_group_name_H-M   'P 1'
#
loop_
_entity.id
_entity.type
_entity.pdbx_description
1 polymer ?
#
loop_
_entity_poly.entity_id
_entity_poly.type
_entity_poly.pdbx_seq_one_letter_code
_entity_poly.pdbx_strand_id
1 'polypeptide(L)'
;MRSWLAAVVFVLACLTIPSASAFLITEVCPDGYAKGDGDEYFVLSGSGSLDGWVVTDGEGSVRFPTGSASRESLTVARDGAAYYDVHGIHPDYEILSTLDVVPDMVSTGRFQMANTKDDVTLLFYDEPVQFFSWPEDFSSKNGMIHVFSEGVWDERIQRIGQSSFVPETFTADSVTLFVSPDSSFEVVNGVITATQSEMLISMYEFTHPELAESVADAALRGVNVTLLVEGGPVGGMSSEEKGVLNYLTDAGVSIYTIESMDTKPARYRYLHTKYLVSDDFVTLVLSENFKPTGIPLPGTRGNRGWGAAVYSTGVASYFSKVFSADLGGYDIYSYVRTSDPFPPSWSDEDIVVHFPARSIQNVLVTPVISPDTSHLIPDLVLSAEKRVDLQQAYISPYPNSARNIWLDYVLDAGGRGIDVRVMLDGMYYNTDGEHDNDETAANINRLSENDDILVEARLMHPSQSITKLHNKGVIVDMKYVLVSSVNWNYNSPNNNRESGIIIENADAARYFSDVFDFDWNDGSGEFRIAAPGGVDLRYAVVVVIVMLLFVIWLLKRR
;
A
#
# COMPACT_ATOMS: atom_id res chain seq x y z
N MET A 1 -35.63 -33.08 -2.87
CA MET A 1 -35.05 -34.27 -3.54
C MET A 1 -34.93 -34.14 -5.06
N ARG A 2 -35.73 -33.31 -5.76
CA ARG A 2 -35.51 -33.01 -7.19
C ARG A 2 -34.49 -31.90 -7.49
N SER A 3 -34.16 -31.06 -6.50
CA SER A 3 -33.19 -29.96 -6.61
C SER A 3 -31.72 -30.38 -6.44
N TRP A 4 -31.45 -31.47 -5.74
CA TRP A 4 -30.08 -31.99 -5.56
C TRP A 4 -29.58 -32.80 -6.76
N LEU A 5 -30.48 -33.44 -7.51
CA LEU A 5 -30.09 -34.16 -8.73
C LEU A 5 -29.71 -33.22 -9.89
N ALA A 6 -30.25 -32.00 -9.93
CA ALA A 6 -29.83 -31.01 -10.94
C ALA A 6 -28.41 -30.48 -10.65
N ALA A 7 -28.09 -30.19 -9.38
CA ALA A 7 -26.75 -29.74 -8.98
C ALA A 7 -25.68 -30.84 -9.15
N VAL A 8 -26.00 -32.10 -8.87
CA VAL A 8 -25.04 -33.22 -9.01
C VAL A 8 -24.83 -33.63 -10.48
N VAL A 9 -25.82 -33.45 -11.35
CA VAL A 9 -25.65 -33.67 -12.80
C VAL A 9 -24.85 -32.52 -13.46
N PHE A 10 -24.92 -31.30 -12.91
CA PHE A 10 -24.09 -30.18 -13.37
C PHE A 10 -22.61 -30.35 -12.99
N VAL A 11 -22.32 -30.80 -11.76
CA VAL A 11 -20.94 -31.05 -11.29
C VAL A 11 -20.27 -32.23 -12.02
N LEU A 12 -21.01 -33.21 -12.50
CA LEU A 12 -20.47 -34.35 -13.25
C LEU A 12 -20.32 -34.11 -14.76
N ALA A 13 -20.99 -33.08 -15.33
CA ALA A 13 -20.79 -32.67 -16.71
C ALA A 13 -19.52 -31.80 -16.90
N CYS A 14 -19.01 -31.18 -15.83
CA CYS A 14 -17.78 -30.39 -15.86
C CYS A 14 -16.48 -31.21 -15.83
N LEU A 15 -16.54 -32.54 -15.65
CA LEU A 15 -15.34 -33.39 -15.53
C LEU A 15 -14.90 -34.07 -16.83
N THR A 16 -15.55 -33.78 -17.96
CA THR A 16 -15.10 -34.24 -19.29
C THR A 16 -15.34 -33.18 -20.37
N ILE A 17 -14.99 -31.92 -20.10
CA ILE A 17 -14.78 -30.96 -21.19
C ILE A 17 -13.31 -31.11 -21.61
N PRO A 18 -13.01 -31.63 -22.80
CA PRO A 18 -11.64 -31.59 -23.31
C PRO A 18 -11.21 -30.12 -23.37
N SER A 19 -9.94 -29.85 -23.06
CA SER A 19 -9.29 -28.54 -23.16
C SER A 19 -9.37 -27.97 -24.59
N ALA A 20 -10.55 -27.50 -24.96
CA ALA A 20 -10.83 -26.70 -26.13
C ALA A 20 -10.94 -25.27 -25.63
N SER A 21 -10.22 -24.37 -26.29
CA SER A 21 -10.19 -22.93 -26.05
C SER A 21 -11.57 -22.32 -25.75
N ALA A 22 -11.91 -22.19 -24.48
CA ALA A 22 -13.11 -21.48 -24.04
C ALA A 22 -12.74 -20.01 -23.83
N PHE A 23 -13.60 -19.13 -24.32
CA PHE A 23 -13.51 -17.71 -24.00
C PHE A 23 -14.20 -17.43 -22.67
N LEU A 24 -13.70 -16.45 -21.93
CA LEU A 24 -14.30 -15.91 -20.71
C LEU A 24 -14.28 -14.38 -20.78
N ILE A 25 -15.28 -13.75 -20.19
CA ILE A 25 -15.23 -12.33 -19.86
C ILE A 25 -14.34 -12.19 -18.63
N THR A 26 -13.22 -11.50 -18.80
CA THR A 26 -12.18 -11.34 -17.77
C THR A 26 -12.10 -9.92 -17.21
N GLU A 27 -12.76 -8.97 -17.84
CA GLU A 27 -12.81 -7.60 -17.36
C GLU A 27 -14.14 -6.96 -17.78
N VAL A 28 -14.74 -6.15 -16.92
CA VAL A 28 -15.89 -5.31 -17.25
C VAL A 28 -15.81 -3.96 -16.57
N CYS A 29 -16.26 -2.92 -17.28
CA CYS A 29 -16.51 -1.59 -16.72
C CYS A 29 -17.91 -1.15 -17.16
N PRO A 30 -18.95 -1.35 -16.32
CA PRO A 30 -20.33 -1.03 -16.67
C PRO A 30 -20.70 0.44 -16.45
N ASP A 31 -19.98 1.17 -15.60
CA ASP A 31 -20.23 2.60 -15.27
C ASP A 31 -18.93 3.37 -15.53
N GLY A 32 -18.71 3.79 -16.78
CA GLY A 32 -17.49 4.48 -17.21
C GLY A 32 -17.50 5.99 -16.93
N TYR A 33 -16.43 6.70 -17.26
CA TYR A 33 -16.34 8.16 -17.08
C TYR A 33 -17.04 8.96 -18.19
N ALA A 34 -17.28 8.37 -19.36
CA ALA A 34 -17.91 9.08 -20.46
C ALA A 34 -19.38 9.36 -20.18
N LYS A 35 -19.86 10.51 -20.66
CA LYS A 35 -21.25 10.91 -20.48
C LYS A 35 -22.19 9.90 -21.15
N GLY A 36 -23.11 9.34 -20.36
CA GLY A 36 -24.07 8.35 -20.85
C GLY A 36 -23.45 6.98 -21.10
N ASP A 37 -22.31 6.71 -20.46
CA ASP A 37 -21.66 5.39 -20.36
C ASP A 37 -21.22 4.86 -21.74
N GLY A 38 -20.72 5.77 -22.60
CA GLY A 38 -20.23 5.39 -23.93
C GLY A 38 -18.94 4.55 -23.86
N ASP A 39 -18.13 4.78 -22.83
CA ASP A 39 -16.90 4.05 -22.56
C ASP A 39 -17.12 2.76 -21.75
N GLU A 40 -18.36 2.33 -21.51
CA GLU A 40 -18.60 1.00 -20.94
C GLU A 40 -18.01 -0.08 -21.86
N TYR A 41 -17.40 -1.10 -21.27
CA TYR A 41 -16.73 -2.16 -22.04
C TYR A 41 -16.64 -3.48 -21.29
N PHE A 42 -16.35 -4.53 -22.05
CA PHE A 42 -15.90 -5.82 -21.51
C PHE A 42 -14.70 -6.34 -22.29
N VAL A 43 -13.86 -7.15 -21.62
CA VAL A 43 -12.74 -7.86 -22.24
C VAL A 43 -13.08 -9.34 -22.30
N LEU A 44 -13.00 -9.90 -23.50
CA LEU A 44 -13.14 -11.33 -23.74
C LEU A 44 -11.75 -11.95 -23.94
N SER A 45 -11.36 -12.83 -23.02
CA SER A 45 -10.07 -13.55 -23.07
C SER A 45 -10.26 -14.99 -23.51
N GLY A 46 -9.44 -15.43 -24.45
CA GLY A 46 -9.41 -16.73 -25.07
C GLY A 46 -8.75 -16.67 -26.45
N SER A 47 -8.46 -17.83 -27.02
CA SER A 47 -7.87 -17.93 -28.36
C SER A 47 -8.74 -18.80 -29.26
N GLY A 48 -8.81 -18.51 -30.55
CA GLY A 48 -9.59 -19.29 -31.52
C GLY A 48 -10.71 -18.50 -32.18
N SER A 49 -11.64 -19.22 -32.81
CA SER A 49 -12.76 -18.60 -33.54
C SER A 49 -13.77 -18.00 -32.58
N LEU A 50 -14.27 -16.81 -32.94
CA LEU A 50 -15.32 -16.09 -32.22
C LEU A 50 -16.72 -16.41 -32.78
N ASP A 51 -16.82 -17.28 -33.79
CA ASP A 51 -18.11 -17.73 -34.31
C ASP A 51 -18.88 -18.50 -33.25
N GLY A 52 -20.16 -18.16 -33.06
CA GLY A 52 -21.03 -18.78 -32.07
C GLY A 52 -20.95 -18.19 -30.66
N TRP A 53 -20.01 -17.28 -30.40
CA TRP A 53 -19.94 -16.55 -29.13
C TRP A 53 -20.88 -15.34 -29.13
N VAL A 54 -21.66 -15.20 -28.05
CA VAL A 54 -22.63 -14.11 -27.87
C VAL A 54 -22.53 -13.61 -26.42
N VAL A 55 -22.60 -12.30 -26.23
CA VAL A 55 -22.74 -11.66 -24.91
C VAL A 55 -24.12 -11.01 -24.85
N THR A 56 -24.85 -11.22 -23.75
CA THR A 56 -26.21 -10.69 -23.58
C THR A 56 -26.45 -10.23 -22.13
N ASP A 57 -27.24 -9.17 -21.98
CA ASP A 57 -27.78 -8.65 -20.72
C ASP A 57 -29.24 -9.10 -20.47
N GLY A 58 -29.84 -9.80 -21.44
CA GLY A 58 -31.25 -10.19 -21.43
C GLY A 58 -32.17 -9.24 -22.23
N GLU A 59 -31.83 -7.95 -22.34
CA GLU A 59 -32.51 -6.96 -23.18
C GLU A 59 -32.00 -6.94 -24.63
N GLY A 60 -30.72 -7.25 -24.81
CA GLY A 60 -30.04 -7.32 -26.08
C GLY A 60 -28.84 -8.25 -26.06
N SER A 61 -28.21 -8.40 -27.21
CA SER A 61 -27.05 -9.25 -27.37
C SER A 61 -26.12 -8.74 -28.45
N VAL A 62 -24.83 -8.95 -28.26
CA VAL A 62 -23.79 -8.66 -29.24
C VAL A 62 -23.03 -9.93 -29.59
N ARG A 63 -22.66 -10.06 -30.85
CA ARG A 63 -21.80 -11.15 -31.35
C ARG A 63 -20.78 -10.62 -32.35
N PHE A 64 -19.72 -11.37 -32.55
CA PHE A 64 -18.67 -10.99 -33.48
C PHE A 64 -19.09 -11.18 -34.95
N PRO A 65 -18.52 -10.40 -35.89
CA PRO A 65 -18.63 -10.65 -37.32
C PRO A 65 -18.20 -12.08 -37.69
N THR A 66 -18.82 -12.66 -38.72
CA THR A 66 -18.50 -14.03 -39.14
C THR A 66 -17.03 -14.15 -39.57
N GLY A 67 -16.34 -15.16 -39.05
CA GLY A 67 -14.94 -15.43 -39.34
C GLY A 67 -13.95 -14.64 -38.46
N SER A 68 -14.44 -13.87 -37.48
CA SER A 68 -13.60 -13.26 -36.46
C SER A 68 -12.90 -14.31 -35.58
N ALA A 69 -11.72 -13.96 -35.09
CA ALA A 69 -10.93 -14.80 -34.20
C ALA A 69 -10.09 -13.95 -33.24
N SER A 70 -9.78 -14.51 -32.07
CA SER A 70 -8.86 -13.92 -31.09
C SER A 70 -7.61 -14.79 -30.94
N ARG A 71 -6.52 -14.18 -30.46
CA ARG A 71 -5.29 -14.88 -30.06
C ARG A 71 -5.07 -14.90 -28.56
N GLU A 72 -5.62 -13.94 -27.83
CA GLU A 72 -5.39 -13.79 -26.40
C GLU A 72 -6.58 -13.09 -25.73
N SER A 73 -6.73 -11.79 -25.91
CA SER A 73 -7.85 -11.02 -25.38
C SER A 73 -8.29 -9.97 -26.39
N LEU A 74 -9.54 -9.53 -26.27
CA LEU A 74 -10.09 -8.44 -27.05
C LEU A 74 -11.03 -7.60 -26.22
N THR A 75 -10.99 -6.29 -26.45
CA THR A 75 -11.84 -5.31 -25.79
C THR A 75 -13.01 -4.95 -26.70
N VAL A 76 -14.23 -5.06 -26.17
CA VAL A 76 -15.44 -4.60 -26.83
C VAL A 76 -16.01 -3.44 -26.03
N ALA A 77 -16.02 -2.25 -26.62
CA ALA A 77 -16.62 -1.07 -26.00
C ALA A 77 -17.98 -0.74 -26.61
N ARG A 78 -18.83 -0.02 -25.87
CA ARG A 78 -20.11 0.41 -26.40
C ARG A 78 -19.96 1.45 -27.50
N ASP A 79 -19.16 2.49 -27.29
CA ASP A 79 -18.86 3.55 -28.26
C ASP A 79 -17.33 3.71 -28.35
N GLY A 80 -16.75 3.41 -29.52
CA GLY A 80 -15.29 3.40 -29.69
C GLY A 80 -14.65 4.78 -29.55
N ALA A 81 -15.37 5.86 -29.91
CA ALA A 81 -14.89 7.23 -29.73
C ALA A 81 -14.86 7.62 -28.24
N ALA A 82 -15.93 7.31 -27.50
CA ALA A 82 -15.99 7.57 -26.06
C ALA A 82 -14.93 6.76 -25.30
N TYR A 83 -14.75 5.49 -25.66
CA TYR A 83 -13.70 4.64 -25.08
C TYR A 83 -12.30 5.21 -25.33
N TYR A 84 -11.99 5.62 -26.57
CA TYR A 84 -10.71 6.25 -26.90
C TYR A 84 -10.48 7.54 -26.11
N ASP A 85 -11.50 8.40 -25.98
CA ASP A 85 -11.40 9.64 -25.22
C ASP A 85 -11.05 9.40 -23.75
N VAL A 86 -11.56 8.32 -23.15
CA VAL A 86 -11.30 7.97 -21.74
C VAL A 86 -9.98 7.23 -21.58
N HIS A 87 -9.76 6.16 -22.35
CA HIS A 87 -8.66 5.20 -22.18
C HIS A 87 -7.40 5.52 -23.00
N GLY A 88 -7.50 6.40 -24.02
CA GLY A 88 -6.37 6.78 -24.88
C GLY A 88 -5.97 5.72 -25.93
N ILE A 89 -6.71 4.62 -26.02
CA ILE A 89 -6.51 3.52 -26.98
C ILE A 89 -7.85 3.12 -27.59
N HIS A 90 -7.85 2.61 -28.82
CA HIS A 90 -9.07 2.09 -29.45
C HIS A 90 -9.41 0.71 -28.90
N PRO A 91 -10.70 0.37 -28.73
CA PRO A 91 -11.11 -1.00 -28.47
C PRO A 91 -10.93 -1.84 -29.74
N ASP A 92 -10.96 -3.17 -29.60
CA ASP A 92 -10.88 -4.08 -30.74
C ASP A 92 -12.20 -4.15 -31.53
N TYR A 93 -13.32 -3.93 -30.84
CA TYR A 93 -14.65 -3.83 -31.44
C TYR A 93 -15.50 -2.77 -30.74
N GLU A 94 -16.48 -2.24 -31.46
CA GLU A 94 -17.49 -1.34 -30.89
C GLU A 94 -18.93 -1.81 -31.16
N ILE A 95 -19.87 -1.43 -30.30
CA ILE A 95 -21.28 -1.81 -30.41
C ILE A 95 -22.08 -0.76 -31.18
N LEU A 96 -21.78 0.51 -30.94
CA LEU A 96 -22.31 1.67 -31.64
C LEU A 96 -21.28 2.09 -32.68
N SER A 97 -21.64 1.99 -33.96
CA SER A 97 -20.77 2.35 -35.09
C SER A 97 -20.41 3.85 -35.09
N THR A 98 -19.40 4.24 -34.32
CA THR A 98 -18.96 5.63 -34.16
C THR A 98 -17.61 5.91 -34.81
N LEU A 99 -16.79 4.88 -35.05
CA LEU A 99 -15.46 4.99 -35.64
C LEU A 99 -15.25 4.00 -36.79
N ASP A 100 -15.04 4.51 -38.01
CA ASP A 100 -14.73 3.69 -39.20
C ASP A 100 -13.51 2.75 -39.06
N VAL A 101 -12.61 3.06 -38.11
CA VAL A 101 -11.39 2.27 -37.86
C VAL A 101 -11.59 1.12 -36.89
N VAL A 102 -12.69 1.10 -36.14
CA VAL A 102 -13.03 0.04 -35.18
C VAL A 102 -14.10 -0.85 -35.79
N PRO A 103 -13.89 -2.17 -35.88
CA PRO A 103 -14.92 -3.09 -36.37
C PRO A 103 -16.18 -3.12 -35.49
N ASP A 104 -17.34 -3.12 -36.14
CA ASP A 104 -18.63 -3.22 -35.46
C ASP A 104 -18.96 -4.63 -34.98
N MET A 105 -19.54 -4.72 -33.78
CA MET A 105 -20.27 -5.90 -33.32
C MET A 105 -21.60 -6.04 -34.07
N VAL A 106 -22.08 -7.28 -34.20
CA VAL A 106 -23.42 -7.54 -34.71
C VAL A 106 -24.39 -7.58 -33.54
N SER A 107 -25.21 -6.54 -33.42
CA SER A 107 -26.12 -6.33 -32.28
C SER A 107 -27.56 -6.77 -32.60
N THR A 108 -28.25 -7.32 -31.61
CA THR A 108 -29.71 -7.57 -31.62
C THR A 108 -30.30 -7.00 -30.34
N GLY A 109 -31.41 -6.25 -30.42
CA GLY A 109 -31.96 -5.55 -29.26
C GLY A 109 -31.04 -4.40 -28.80
N ARG A 110 -31.09 -4.06 -27.52
CA ARG A 110 -30.22 -3.05 -26.91
C ARG A 110 -29.40 -3.73 -25.82
N PHE A 111 -28.14 -4.02 -26.12
CA PHE A 111 -27.16 -4.41 -25.11
C PHE A 111 -26.58 -3.15 -24.50
N GLN A 112 -26.80 -2.93 -23.21
CA GLN A 112 -26.19 -1.84 -22.47
C GLN A 112 -26.17 -2.18 -20.98
N MET A 113 -24.97 -2.21 -20.41
CA MET A 113 -24.80 -2.54 -19.00
C MET A 113 -25.34 -1.42 -18.09
N ALA A 114 -26.30 -1.74 -17.23
CA ALA A 114 -26.89 -0.77 -16.31
C ALA A 114 -25.96 -0.47 -15.11
N ASN A 115 -25.77 0.81 -14.76
CA ASN A 115 -24.75 1.23 -13.79
C ASN A 115 -24.91 0.62 -12.38
N THR A 116 -26.14 0.31 -11.94
CA THR A 116 -26.41 -0.10 -10.53
C THR A 116 -26.80 -1.55 -10.34
N LYS A 117 -27.48 -2.15 -11.32
CA LYS A 117 -27.89 -3.55 -11.27
C LYS A 117 -28.12 -4.07 -12.68
N ASP A 118 -27.41 -5.13 -13.02
CA ASP A 118 -27.59 -5.86 -14.27
C ASP A 118 -27.06 -7.28 -14.13
N ASP A 119 -27.34 -8.12 -15.13
CA ASP A 119 -26.69 -9.41 -15.31
C ASP A 119 -26.14 -9.57 -16.73
N VAL A 120 -25.04 -10.31 -16.86
CA VAL A 120 -24.37 -10.54 -18.15
C VAL A 120 -24.10 -12.03 -18.30
N THR A 121 -24.48 -12.56 -19.47
CA THR A 121 -24.24 -13.95 -19.85
C THR A 121 -23.37 -14.04 -21.09
N LEU A 122 -22.30 -14.82 -21.00
CA LEU A 122 -21.53 -15.29 -22.14
C LEU A 122 -22.08 -16.64 -22.61
N LEU A 123 -22.47 -16.72 -23.87
CA LEU A 123 -23.05 -17.90 -24.51
C LEU A 123 -22.10 -18.43 -25.59
N PHE A 124 -22.05 -19.76 -25.75
CA PHE A 124 -21.46 -20.43 -26.90
C PHE A 124 -22.51 -21.32 -27.57
N TYR A 125 -22.93 -20.98 -28.79
CA TYR A 125 -24.05 -21.64 -29.50
C TYR A 125 -25.30 -21.81 -28.60
N ASP A 126 -25.75 -20.69 -28.01
CA ASP A 126 -26.91 -20.58 -27.11
C ASP A 126 -26.78 -21.29 -25.74
N GLU A 127 -25.66 -21.96 -25.47
CA GLU A 127 -25.38 -22.56 -24.17
C GLU A 127 -24.59 -21.60 -23.26
N PRO A 128 -25.04 -21.33 -22.01
CA PRO A 128 -24.31 -20.50 -21.06
C PRO A 128 -22.94 -21.06 -20.69
N VAL A 129 -21.91 -20.23 -20.85
CA VAL A 129 -20.52 -20.51 -20.48
C VAL A 129 -20.13 -19.77 -19.20
N GLN A 130 -20.53 -18.51 -19.08
CA GLN A 130 -20.27 -17.67 -17.91
C GLN A 130 -21.48 -16.78 -17.65
N PHE A 131 -21.76 -16.56 -16.37
CA PHE A 131 -22.82 -15.68 -15.90
C PHE A 131 -22.28 -14.90 -14.71
N PHE A 132 -22.60 -13.62 -14.63
CA PHE A 132 -22.35 -12.79 -13.46
C PHE A 132 -23.37 -11.64 -13.40
N SER A 133 -23.59 -11.11 -12.20
CA SER A 133 -24.49 -9.98 -11.98
C SER A 133 -23.96 -9.05 -10.90
N TRP A 134 -24.41 -7.80 -10.93
CA TRP A 134 -24.23 -6.87 -9.83
C TRP A 134 -25.58 -6.42 -9.28
N PRO A 135 -25.73 -6.25 -7.95
CA PRO A 135 -24.68 -6.23 -6.95
C PRO A 135 -24.26 -7.60 -6.37
N GLU A 136 -24.72 -8.72 -6.93
CA GLU A 136 -24.50 -10.05 -6.33
C GLU A 136 -23.04 -10.52 -6.38
N ASP A 137 -22.33 -10.37 -7.51
CA ASP A 137 -20.91 -10.77 -7.65
C ASP A 137 -19.94 -9.63 -7.30
N PHE A 138 -20.31 -8.38 -7.60
CA PHE A 138 -19.53 -7.18 -7.26
C PHE A 138 -20.42 -5.93 -7.24
N SER A 139 -19.94 -4.82 -6.66
CA SER A 139 -20.65 -3.54 -6.71
C SER A 139 -20.07 -2.61 -7.78
N SER A 140 -20.89 -2.22 -8.75
CA SER A 140 -20.53 -1.23 -9.77
C SER A 140 -20.60 0.21 -9.24
N LYS A 141 -19.62 1.04 -9.63
CA LYS A 141 -19.60 2.49 -9.46
C LYS A 141 -18.78 3.14 -10.57
N ASN A 142 -19.02 4.42 -10.78
CA ASN A 142 -18.32 5.22 -11.77
C ASN A 142 -16.79 5.04 -11.78
N GLY A 143 -16.28 4.61 -12.93
CA GLY A 143 -14.89 4.32 -13.24
C GLY A 143 -14.33 3.03 -12.64
N MET A 144 -15.15 2.19 -12.00
CA MET A 144 -14.68 0.91 -11.45
C MET A 144 -14.53 -0.14 -12.54
N ILE A 145 -13.37 -0.79 -12.53
CA ILE A 145 -13.07 -1.95 -13.35
C ILE A 145 -13.19 -3.19 -12.47
N HIS A 146 -13.85 -4.21 -12.98
CA HIS A 146 -13.95 -5.52 -12.34
C HIS A 146 -13.16 -6.52 -13.15
N VAL A 147 -12.24 -7.23 -12.51
CA VAL A 147 -11.36 -8.21 -13.16
C VAL A 147 -11.73 -9.60 -12.65
N PHE A 148 -11.85 -10.57 -13.55
CA PHE A 148 -12.11 -11.96 -13.24
C PHE A 148 -10.87 -12.81 -13.52
N SER A 149 -10.38 -13.49 -12.49
CA SER A 149 -9.21 -14.36 -12.57
C SER A 149 -9.38 -15.56 -11.65
N GLU A 150 -8.83 -16.71 -12.04
CA GLU A 150 -8.85 -17.95 -11.25
C GLU A 150 -10.24 -18.38 -10.74
N GLY A 151 -11.31 -18.01 -11.45
CA GLY A 151 -12.68 -18.38 -11.11
C GLY A 151 -13.39 -17.42 -10.15
N VAL A 152 -12.76 -16.30 -9.78
CA VAL A 152 -13.32 -15.30 -8.85
C VAL A 152 -13.16 -13.89 -9.41
N TRP A 153 -14.08 -12.99 -9.02
CA TRP A 153 -13.93 -11.56 -9.27
C TRP A 153 -12.99 -10.96 -8.23
N ASP A 154 -12.05 -10.15 -8.69
CA ASP A 154 -11.14 -9.40 -7.82
C ASP A 154 -11.96 -8.44 -6.94
N GLU A 155 -11.80 -8.58 -5.62
CA GLU A 155 -12.47 -7.73 -4.64
C GLU A 155 -11.83 -6.33 -4.56
N ARG A 156 -10.65 -6.15 -5.17
CA ARG A 156 -9.96 -4.86 -5.23
C ARG A 156 -10.84 -3.82 -5.93
N ILE A 157 -10.90 -2.65 -5.31
CA ILE A 157 -11.45 -1.46 -5.98
C ILE A 157 -10.43 -0.97 -6.99
N GLN A 158 -10.56 -1.43 -8.24
CA GLN A 158 -9.73 -0.97 -9.35
C GLN A 158 -10.44 0.14 -10.11
N ARG A 159 -9.72 1.22 -10.42
CA ARG A 159 -10.23 2.33 -11.26
C ARG A 159 -9.52 2.39 -12.60
N ILE A 160 -10.20 2.97 -13.60
CA ILE A 160 -9.62 3.24 -14.92
C ILE A 160 -8.27 3.96 -14.78
N GLY A 161 -7.25 3.39 -15.43
CA GLY A 161 -5.87 3.90 -15.45
C GLY A 161 -4.99 3.49 -14.28
N GLN A 162 -5.53 2.90 -13.19
CA GLN A 162 -4.71 2.38 -12.10
C GLN A 162 -3.84 1.19 -12.55
N SER A 163 -2.71 1.01 -11.87
CA SER A 163 -1.79 -0.11 -12.12
C SER A 163 -2.31 -1.44 -11.56
N SER A 164 -1.68 -2.54 -12.00
CA SER A 164 -1.87 -3.90 -11.48
C SER A 164 -0.52 -4.58 -11.22
N PHE A 165 0.33 -3.96 -10.41
CA PHE A 165 1.58 -4.57 -9.99
C PHE A 165 1.33 -5.85 -9.17
N VAL A 166 2.19 -6.84 -9.34
CA VAL A 166 2.11 -8.12 -8.62
C VAL A 166 3.21 -8.21 -7.56
N PRO A 167 3.00 -8.97 -6.47
CA PRO A 167 4.04 -9.17 -5.47
C PRO A 167 5.31 -9.80 -6.05
N GLU A 168 6.47 -9.21 -5.75
CA GLU A 168 7.79 -9.75 -6.05
C GLU A 168 8.69 -9.68 -4.82
N THR A 169 9.55 -10.68 -4.61
CA THR A 169 10.51 -10.70 -3.49
C THR A 169 11.93 -10.73 -4.02
N PHE A 170 12.77 -9.85 -3.49
CA PHE A 170 14.17 -9.71 -3.89
C PHE A 170 15.10 -9.99 -2.71
N THR A 171 16.29 -10.51 -3.00
CA THR A 171 17.38 -10.50 -2.03
C THR A 171 18.17 -9.21 -2.21
N ALA A 172 18.12 -8.33 -1.22
CA ALA A 172 18.93 -7.13 -1.15
C ALA A 172 20.33 -7.44 -0.61
N ASP A 173 21.34 -6.77 -1.17
CA ASP A 173 22.72 -6.88 -0.71
C ASP A 173 22.80 -6.45 0.75
N SER A 174 22.17 -5.29 1.04
CA SER A 174 22.01 -4.80 2.39
C SER A 174 20.79 -3.91 2.56
N VAL A 175 20.38 -3.72 3.81
CA VAL A 175 19.35 -2.76 4.21
C VAL A 175 19.85 -1.97 5.41
N THR A 176 19.82 -0.65 5.33
CA THR A 176 20.06 0.25 6.45
C THR A 176 18.72 0.64 7.07
N LEU A 177 18.49 0.20 8.30
CA LEU A 177 17.28 0.44 9.09
C LEU A 177 17.48 1.70 9.93
N PHE A 178 16.44 2.51 10.05
CA PHE A 178 16.50 3.74 10.86
C PHE A 178 15.12 4.14 11.36
N VAL A 179 15.13 5.03 12.36
CA VAL A 179 13.91 5.65 12.89
C VAL A 179 14.08 7.15 13.03
N SER A 180 12.99 7.87 12.85
CA SER A 180 12.86 9.27 13.22
C SER A 180 12.42 9.36 14.69
N PRO A 181 12.92 10.34 15.47
CA PRO A 181 13.87 11.39 15.11
C PRO A 181 15.36 10.97 15.18
N ASP A 182 15.65 9.77 15.69
CA ASP A 182 16.99 9.36 16.12
C ASP A 182 18.08 9.39 15.03
N SER A 183 17.78 8.90 13.82
CA SER A 183 18.79 8.69 12.76
C SER A 183 18.29 8.94 11.33
N SER A 184 17.05 9.43 11.18
CA SER A 184 16.41 9.58 9.86
C SER A 184 17.13 10.58 8.95
N PHE A 185 17.54 11.74 9.46
CA PHE A 185 18.18 12.77 8.62
C PHE A 185 19.52 12.29 8.06
N GLU A 186 20.35 11.65 8.88
CA GLU A 186 21.66 11.16 8.45
C GLU A 186 21.53 10.15 7.30
N VAL A 187 20.57 9.22 7.39
CA VAL A 187 20.36 8.21 6.35
C VAL A 187 19.75 8.82 5.09
N VAL A 188 18.67 9.59 5.22
CA VAL A 188 17.97 10.19 4.07
C VAL A 188 18.90 11.15 3.32
N ASN A 189 19.55 12.06 4.04
CA ASN A 189 20.51 12.99 3.45
C ASN A 189 21.73 12.25 2.87
N GLY A 190 22.19 11.18 3.52
CA GLY A 190 23.27 10.33 3.03
C GLY A 190 22.99 9.74 1.64
N VAL A 191 21.77 9.25 1.39
CA VAL A 191 21.38 8.72 0.06
C VAL A 191 21.29 9.85 -0.98
N ILE A 192 20.68 10.99 -0.62
CA ILE A 192 20.56 12.14 -1.52
C ILE A 192 21.94 12.64 -1.96
N THR A 193 22.85 12.83 -1.01
CA THR A 193 24.21 13.33 -1.28
C THR A 193 25.08 12.32 -2.01
N ALA A 194 24.86 11.02 -1.80
CA ALA A 194 25.61 9.95 -2.48
C ALA A 194 25.17 9.70 -3.93
N THR A 195 23.99 10.17 -4.34
CA THR A 195 23.45 9.92 -5.69
C THR A 195 24.32 10.57 -6.77
N GLN A 196 24.60 9.82 -7.85
CA GLN A 196 25.54 10.22 -8.90
C GLN A 196 24.90 10.52 -10.26
N SER A 197 23.79 9.87 -10.61
CA SER A 197 23.24 9.90 -11.96
C SER A 197 21.75 10.20 -12.02
N GLU A 198 20.92 9.52 -11.23
CA GLU A 198 19.46 9.69 -11.25
C GLU A 198 18.86 9.57 -9.85
N MET A 199 17.88 10.44 -9.57
CA MET A 199 17.11 10.46 -8.35
C MET A 199 15.61 10.62 -8.68
N LEU A 200 14.82 9.60 -8.35
CA LEU A 200 13.36 9.61 -8.47
C LEU A 200 12.77 9.73 -7.07
N ILE A 201 11.97 10.76 -6.81
CA ILE A 201 11.38 11.01 -5.48
C ILE A 201 9.86 11.02 -5.63
N SER A 202 9.16 10.15 -4.89
CA SER A 202 7.70 10.15 -4.79
C SER A 202 7.30 10.44 -3.36
N MET A 203 6.66 11.59 -3.15
CA MET A 203 6.47 12.13 -1.79
C MET A 203 5.12 12.84 -1.66
N TYR A 204 4.35 12.49 -0.63
CA TYR A 204 3.08 13.17 -0.33
C TYR A 204 3.26 14.66 0.02
N GLU A 205 4.23 14.99 0.87
CA GLU A 205 4.56 16.37 1.24
C GLU A 205 6.08 16.57 1.32
N PHE A 206 6.60 17.63 0.70
CA PHE A 206 8.01 18.03 0.79
C PHE A 206 8.14 19.50 1.23
N THR A 207 8.35 19.71 2.55
CA THR A 207 8.51 21.03 3.17
C THR A 207 9.87 21.25 3.84
N HIS A 208 10.76 20.26 3.84
CA HIS A 208 12.03 20.32 4.57
C HIS A 208 13.11 21.13 3.81
N PRO A 209 13.56 22.29 4.33
CA PRO A 209 14.47 23.16 3.58
C PRO A 209 15.87 22.53 3.39
N GLU A 210 16.47 21.93 4.42
CA GLU A 210 17.83 21.37 4.32
C GLU A 210 17.90 20.12 3.42
N LEU A 211 16.85 19.30 3.40
CA LEU A 211 16.75 18.22 2.40
C LEU A 211 16.54 18.79 1.00
N ALA A 212 15.77 19.87 0.84
CA ALA A 212 15.61 20.54 -0.45
C ALA A 212 16.93 21.15 -0.95
N GLU A 213 17.74 21.75 -0.09
CA GLU A 213 19.11 22.19 -0.41
C GLU A 213 19.97 21.01 -0.88
N SER A 214 19.89 19.87 -0.20
CA SER A 214 20.67 18.69 -0.56
C SER A 214 20.25 18.07 -1.90
N VAL A 215 18.95 18.10 -2.23
CA VAL A 215 18.41 17.69 -3.53
C VAL A 215 18.79 18.69 -4.62
N ALA A 216 18.70 20.00 -4.36
CA ALA A 216 19.15 21.04 -5.28
C ALA A 216 20.64 20.92 -5.59
N ASP A 217 21.48 20.67 -4.57
CA ASP A 217 22.91 20.41 -4.74
C ASP A 217 23.15 19.18 -5.63
N ALA A 218 22.33 18.13 -5.53
CA ALA A 218 22.42 16.97 -6.42
C ALA A 218 22.12 17.36 -7.88
N ALA A 219 21.04 18.10 -8.11
CA ALA A 219 20.68 18.60 -9.44
C ALA A 219 21.80 19.50 -10.03
N LEU A 220 22.35 20.40 -9.23
CA LEU A 220 23.46 21.29 -9.62
C LEU A 220 24.77 20.54 -9.90
N ARG A 221 24.98 19.37 -9.29
CA ARG A 221 26.09 18.46 -9.62
C ARG A 221 25.87 17.72 -10.95
N GLY A 222 24.67 17.78 -11.54
CA GLY A 222 24.32 17.12 -12.79
C GLY A 222 23.54 15.82 -12.64
N VAL A 223 23.02 15.50 -11.44
CA VAL A 223 22.10 14.38 -11.23
C VAL A 223 20.76 14.69 -11.89
N ASN A 224 20.17 13.72 -12.61
CA ASN A 224 18.81 13.84 -13.13
C ASN A 224 17.81 13.62 -11.98
N VAL A 225 17.20 14.71 -11.49
CA VAL A 225 16.25 14.63 -10.37
C VAL A 225 14.82 14.82 -10.89
N THR A 226 13.95 13.84 -10.64
CA THR A 226 12.51 13.93 -10.88
C THR A 226 11.74 13.75 -9.58
N LEU A 227 10.88 14.72 -9.27
CA LEU A 227 10.04 14.75 -8.07
C LEU A 227 8.57 14.64 -8.48
N LEU A 228 7.87 13.63 -7.96
CA LEU A 228 6.43 13.45 -8.08
C LEU A 228 5.79 13.70 -6.70
N VAL A 229 4.88 14.67 -6.63
CA VAL A 229 4.20 15.09 -5.39
C VAL A 229 2.69 15.10 -5.52
N GLU A 230 1.98 15.04 -4.40
CA GLU A 230 0.53 15.24 -4.36
C GLU A 230 0.18 16.70 -4.68
N GLY A 231 -0.70 16.93 -5.66
CA GLY A 231 -1.10 18.30 -6.06
C GLY A 231 -2.14 18.93 -5.13
N GLY A 232 -2.96 18.10 -4.46
CA GLY A 232 -4.02 18.54 -3.56
C GLY A 232 -4.03 17.77 -2.24
N PRO A 233 -2.97 17.83 -1.41
CA PRO A 233 -2.95 17.10 -0.14
C PRO A 233 -4.08 17.61 0.76
N VAL A 234 -4.43 16.84 1.79
CA VAL A 234 -5.46 17.24 2.76
C VAL A 234 -5.11 18.61 3.37
N GLY A 235 -5.99 19.59 3.18
CA GLY A 235 -5.74 20.99 3.59
C GLY A 235 -5.10 21.88 2.52
N GLY A 236 -4.72 21.30 1.37
CA GLY A 236 -4.04 21.95 0.26
C GLY A 236 -2.54 22.07 0.46
N MET A 237 -1.82 22.30 -0.64
CA MET A 237 -0.36 22.50 -0.62
C MET A 237 0.00 23.78 0.15
N SER A 238 0.86 23.64 1.17
CA SER A 238 1.25 24.74 2.06
C SER A 238 2.17 25.76 1.38
N SER A 239 2.33 26.94 1.98
CA SER A 239 3.28 27.95 1.47
C SER A 239 4.73 27.48 1.58
N GLU A 240 5.08 26.73 2.63
CA GLU A 240 6.40 26.14 2.81
C GLU A 240 6.72 25.12 1.70
N GLU A 241 5.75 24.25 1.38
CA GLU A 241 5.90 23.28 0.28
C GLU A 241 6.11 23.99 -1.05
N LYS A 242 5.24 24.96 -1.38
CA LYS A 242 5.37 25.79 -2.59
C LYS A 242 6.73 26.48 -2.66
N GLY A 243 7.22 27.00 -1.53
CA GLY A 243 8.55 27.60 -1.41
C GLY A 243 9.68 26.63 -1.72
N VAL A 244 9.61 25.40 -1.18
CA VAL A 244 10.55 24.31 -1.47
C VAL A 244 10.50 23.91 -2.95
N LEU A 245 9.32 23.70 -3.52
CA LEU A 245 9.17 23.30 -4.92
C LEU A 245 9.66 24.40 -5.88
N ASN A 246 9.43 25.69 -5.56
CA ASN A 246 9.99 26.81 -6.31
C ASN A 246 11.53 26.77 -6.32
N TYR A 247 12.14 26.57 -5.15
CA TYR A 247 13.60 26.50 -5.00
C TYR A 247 14.20 25.31 -5.78
N LEU A 248 13.58 24.14 -5.71
CA LEU A 248 14.00 22.95 -6.47
C LEU A 248 13.84 23.14 -7.98
N THR A 249 12.75 23.79 -8.42
CA THR A 249 12.54 24.14 -9.83
C THR A 249 13.64 25.06 -10.33
N ASP A 250 14.01 26.08 -9.54
CA ASP A 250 15.07 27.03 -9.88
C ASP A 250 16.46 26.35 -9.95
N ALA A 251 16.65 25.22 -9.24
CA ALA A 251 17.85 24.39 -9.30
C ALA A 251 17.88 23.35 -10.45
N GLY A 252 16.80 23.23 -11.22
CA GLY A 252 16.70 22.34 -12.38
C GLY A 252 16.08 20.96 -12.10
N VAL A 253 15.40 20.79 -10.96
CA VAL A 253 14.63 19.57 -10.67
C VAL A 253 13.36 19.53 -11.53
N SER A 254 13.05 18.37 -12.13
CA SER A 254 11.79 18.15 -12.84
C SER A 254 10.69 17.78 -11.85
N ILE A 255 9.69 18.65 -11.66
CA ILE A 255 8.64 18.45 -10.66
C ILE A 255 7.29 18.24 -11.34
N TYR A 256 6.57 17.20 -10.89
CA TYR A 256 5.25 16.83 -11.35
C TYR A 256 4.29 16.66 -10.18
N THR A 257 3.04 17.07 -10.38
CA THR A 257 1.93 16.83 -9.46
C THR A 257 1.03 15.75 -10.01
N ILE A 258 0.45 14.95 -9.12
CA ILE A 258 -0.73 14.14 -9.42
C ILE A 258 -1.93 14.76 -8.71
N GLU A 259 -2.99 15.03 -9.46
CA GLU A 259 -4.18 15.72 -8.95
C GLU A 259 -5.40 15.46 -9.83
N SER A 260 -6.59 15.63 -9.26
CA SER A 260 -7.84 15.54 -10.01
C SER A 260 -8.14 16.88 -10.69
N MET A 261 -8.49 16.85 -11.97
CA MET A 261 -9.03 18.01 -12.70
C MET A 261 -10.51 17.78 -13.03
N ASP A 262 -11.24 18.87 -13.29
CA ASP A 262 -12.71 18.85 -13.51
C ASP A 262 -13.19 17.91 -14.64
N THR A 263 -12.30 17.52 -15.56
CA THR A 263 -12.66 16.74 -16.74
C THR A 263 -12.53 15.23 -16.58
N LYS A 264 -11.66 14.74 -15.69
CA LYS A 264 -11.44 13.30 -15.41
C LYS A 264 -11.00 13.10 -13.95
N PRO A 265 -11.59 12.14 -13.22
CA PRO A 265 -11.11 11.78 -11.87
C PRO A 265 -9.66 11.29 -11.91
N ALA A 266 -8.85 11.67 -10.92
CA ALA A 266 -7.52 11.09 -10.77
C ALA A 266 -7.61 9.59 -10.51
N ARG A 267 -6.59 8.84 -10.96
CA ARG A 267 -6.50 7.39 -10.79
C ARG A 267 -6.45 7.00 -9.32
N TYR A 268 -5.82 7.85 -8.51
CA TYR A 268 -5.73 7.67 -7.06
C TYR A 268 -6.36 8.87 -6.36
N ARG A 269 -6.98 8.61 -5.20
CA ARG A 269 -7.54 9.68 -4.36
C ARG A 269 -6.46 10.61 -3.84
N TYR A 270 -5.32 10.04 -3.45
CA TYR A 270 -4.09 10.75 -3.06
C TYR A 270 -2.85 9.94 -3.44
N LEU A 271 -1.77 10.62 -3.81
CA LEU A 271 -0.41 10.09 -3.81
C LEU A 271 0.21 10.22 -2.43
N HIS A 272 0.04 9.19 -1.61
CA HIS A 272 0.52 9.18 -0.23
C HIS A 272 1.83 8.38 -0.04
N THR A 273 2.58 8.16 -1.12
CA THR A 273 3.89 7.49 -1.14
C THR A 273 4.97 8.35 -0.47
N LYS A 274 6.00 7.67 0.07
CA LYS A 274 7.21 8.27 0.65
C LYS A 274 8.41 7.39 0.32
N TYR A 275 8.88 7.48 -0.92
CA TYR A 275 10.06 6.74 -1.35
C TYR A 275 10.97 7.57 -2.27
N LEU A 276 12.24 7.16 -2.33
CA LEU A 276 13.24 7.69 -3.23
C LEU A 276 14.01 6.54 -3.86
N VAL A 277 14.22 6.57 -5.18
CA VAL A 277 15.13 5.66 -5.89
C VAL A 277 16.36 6.45 -6.35
N SER A 278 17.54 5.91 -6.09
CA SER A 278 18.84 6.49 -6.43
C SER A 278 19.65 5.50 -7.25
N ASP A 279 20.12 5.95 -8.41
CA ASP A 279 21.03 5.24 -9.32
C ASP A 279 20.60 3.80 -9.68
N ASP A 280 19.29 3.55 -9.77
CA ASP A 280 18.68 2.22 -9.99
C ASP A 280 19.23 1.12 -9.05
N PHE A 281 19.64 1.51 -7.85
CA PHE A 281 20.28 0.61 -6.88
C PHE A 281 19.83 0.81 -5.44
N VAL A 282 19.60 2.04 -5.01
CA VAL A 282 19.17 2.33 -3.63
C VAL A 282 17.71 2.77 -3.62
N THR A 283 16.89 2.14 -2.79
CA THR A 283 15.51 2.55 -2.53
C THR A 283 15.34 2.92 -1.07
N LEU A 284 15.01 4.18 -0.80
CA LEU A 284 14.51 4.63 0.50
C LEU A 284 13.00 4.44 0.57
N VAL A 285 12.51 3.84 1.65
CA VAL A 285 11.07 3.73 1.96
C VAL A 285 10.84 4.17 3.40
N LEU A 286 9.81 4.99 3.62
CA LEU A 286 9.59 5.74 4.86
C LEU A 286 8.11 5.72 5.28
N SER A 287 7.86 5.87 6.58
CA SER A 287 6.53 6.27 7.09
C SER A 287 6.32 7.79 7.11
N GLU A 288 7.40 8.56 7.16
CA GLU A 288 7.40 10.02 7.28
C GLU A 288 7.46 10.74 5.92
N ASN A 289 6.81 11.89 5.87
CA ASN A 289 6.98 12.87 4.78
C ASN A 289 8.34 13.59 4.91
N PHE A 290 8.80 14.25 3.84
CA PHE A 290 9.96 15.15 3.90
C PHE A 290 9.59 16.49 4.52
N LYS A 291 9.22 16.45 5.80
CA LYS A 291 8.92 17.61 6.63
C LYS A 291 9.96 17.70 7.75
N PRO A 292 10.26 18.90 8.27
CA PRO A 292 11.19 19.04 9.38
C PRO A 292 10.79 18.21 10.62
N THR A 293 9.51 18.07 10.92
CA THR A 293 9.05 17.19 12.01
C THR A 293 9.14 15.70 11.69
N GLY A 294 9.13 15.31 10.41
CA GLY A 294 9.22 13.92 9.98
C GLY A 294 10.65 13.42 9.87
N ILE A 295 11.56 14.26 9.35
CA ILE A 295 12.99 13.97 9.21
C ILE A 295 13.79 15.09 9.88
N PRO A 296 13.71 15.25 11.22
CA PRO A 296 14.32 16.38 11.92
C PRO A 296 15.84 16.38 11.83
N LEU A 297 16.44 17.56 11.99
CA LEU A 297 17.90 17.70 12.04
C LEU A 297 18.51 16.83 13.14
N PRO A 298 19.76 16.33 12.98
CA PRO A 298 20.36 15.39 13.91
C PRO A 298 20.30 15.88 15.35
N GLY A 299 19.82 15.02 16.25
CA GLY A 299 19.71 15.32 17.68
C GLY A 299 18.58 16.26 18.05
N THR A 300 17.61 16.51 17.17
CA THR A 300 16.44 17.34 17.47
C THR A 300 15.14 16.53 17.46
N ARG A 301 14.15 17.01 18.19
CA ARG A 301 12.86 16.36 18.39
C ARG A 301 12.05 16.30 17.09
N GLY A 302 11.29 15.22 16.92
CA GLY A 302 10.40 15.02 15.78
C GLY A 302 9.41 13.89 16.01
N ASN A 303 8.74 13.47 14.95
CA ASN A 303 7.77 12.38 14.98
C ASN A 303 8.47 11.03 15.15
N ARG A 304 7.79 10.05 15.75
CA ARG A 304 8.19 8.65 15.64
C ARG A 304 7.74 8.11 14.29
N GLY A 305 8.71 7.74 13.47
CA GLY A 305 8.50 7.08 12.18
C GLY A 305 9.63 6.10 11.84
N TRP A 306 9.37 5.16 10.95
CA TRP A 306 10.34 4.14 10.54
C TRP A 306 10.78 4.33 9.10
N GLY A 307 11.99 3.87 8.80
CA GLY A 307 12.53 3.92 7.45
C GLY A 307 13.56 2.84 7.18
N ALA A 308 13.78 2.59 5.90
CA ALA A 308 14.81 1.68 5.42
C ALA A 308 15.42 2.18 4.10
N ALA A 309 16.74 2.10 3.97
CA ALA A 309 17.46 2.24 2.71
C ALA A 309 17.87 0.85 2.23
N VAL A 310 17.27 0.40 1.13
CA VAL A 310 17.47 -0.92 0.55
C VAL A 310 18.46 -0.82 -0.61
N TYR A 311 19.55 -1.58 -0.54
CA TYR A 311 20.58 -1.64 -1.59
C TYR A 311 20.34 -2.90 -2.42
N SER A 312 19.62 -2.75 -3.54
CA SER A 312 19.21 -3.82 -4.43
C SER A 312 18.73 -3.27 -5.77
N THR A 313 19.30 -3.75 -6.87
CA THR A 313 18.81 -3.43 -8.22
C THR A 313 17.39 -3.96 -8.45
N GLY A 314 17.02 -5.09 -7.86
CA GLY A 314 15.67 -5.67 -8.00
C GLY A 314 14.59 -4.78 -7.38
N VAL A 315 14.80 -4.35 -6.14
CA VAL A 315 13.88 -3.44 -5.44
C VAL A 315 13.86 -2.07 -6.12
N ALA A 316 15.03 -1.52 -6.48
CA ALA A 316 15.11 -0.25 -7.18
C ALA A 316 14.37 -0.28 -8.53
N SER A 317 14.57 -1.31 -9.34
CA SER A 317 13.87 -1.48 -10.61
C SER A 317 12.36 -1.59 -10.43
N TYR A 318 11.89 -2.30 -9.40
CA TYR A 318 10.46 -2.39 -9.09
C TYR A 318 9.86 -1.01 -8.78
N PHE A 319 10.50 -0.25 -7.88
CA PHE A 319 10.05 1.11 -7.54
C PHE A 319 10.21 2.10 -8.71
N SER A 320 11.22 1.96 -9.56
CA SER A 320 11.38 2.75 -10.79
C SER A 320 10.24 2.49 -11.79
N LYS A 321 9.77 1.24 -11.89
CA LYS A 321 8.58 0.89 -12.71
C LYS A 321 7.31 1.50 -12.13
N VAL A 322 7.12 1.43 -10.81
CA VAL A 322 6.03 2.10 -10.10
C VAL A 322 6.05 3.61 -10.38
N PHE A 323 7.21 4.25 -10.20
CA PHE A 323 7.39 5.67 -10.45
C PHE A 323 7.06 6.03 -11.91
N SER A 324 7.54 5.26 -12.87
CA SER A 324 7.31 5.49 -14.30
C SER A 324 5.84 5.32 -14.69
N ALA A 325 5.16 4.31 -14.12
CA ALA A 325 3.73 4.09 -14.34
C ALA A 325 2.87 5.21 -13.72
N ASP A 326 3.28 5.72 -12.54
CA ASP A 326 2.61 6.84 -11.90
C ASP A 326 2.84 8.12 -12.71
N LEU A 327 4.07 8.42 -13.13
CA LEU A 327 4.41 9.60 -13.94
C LEU A 327 3.79 9.58 -15.36
N GLY A 328 3.53 8.39 -15.92
CA GLY A 328 2.89 8.21 -17.22
C GLY A 328 1.36 8.39 -17.21
N GLY A 329 0.77 8.75 -16.07
CA GLY A 329 -0.67 8.93 -15.92
C GLY A 329 -1.27 10.10 -16.68
N TYR A 330 -2.56 9.99 -16.97
CA TYR A 330 -3.34 11.10 -17.56
C TYR A 330 -3.63 12.24 -16.55
N ASP A 331 -3.40 11.99 -15.26
CA ASP A 331 -3.63 12.88 -14.12
C ASP A 331 -2.34 13.55 -13.62
N ILE A 332 -1.29 13.55 -14.45
CA ILE A 332 0.01 14.12 -14.15
C ILE A 332 0.20 15.47 -14.82
N TYR A 333 0.65 16.45 -14.04
CA TYR A 333 0.87 17.82 -14.50
C TYR A 333 2.26 18.29 -14.10
N SER A 334 2.90 19.09 -14.95
CA SER A 334 4.12 19.80 -14.55
C SER A 334 3.80 20.85 -13.48
N TYR A 335 4.61 20.89 -12.44
CA TYR A 335 4.46 21.89 -11.39
C TYR A 335 4.60 23.30 -11.97
N VAL A 336 3.65 24.17 -11.62
CA VAL A 336 3.67 25.57 -12.02
C VAL A 336 4.18 26.39 -10.84
N ARG A 337 5.33 27.04 -11.06
CA ARG A 337 5.99 27.90 -10.08
C ARG A 337 5.03 28.97 -9.53
N THR A 338 5.10 29.16 -8.22
CA THR A 338 4.32 30.16 -7.46
C THR A 338 5.20 31.35 -7.04
N SER A 339 4.67 32.21 -6.17
CA SER A 339 5.41 33.34 -5.57
C SER A 339 5.86 33.08 -4.13
N ASP A 340 5.57 31.92 -3.55
CA ASP A 340 5.90 31.59 -2.17
C ASP A 340 7.43 31.51 -1.97
N PRO A 341 7.97 32.10 -0.88
CA PRO A 341 9.40 32.12 -0.62
C PRO A 341 9.90 30.77 -0.08
N PHE A 342 11.17 30.46 -0.31
CA PHE A 342 11.82 29.33 0.34
C PHE A 342 11.71 29.45 1.88
N PRO A 343 11.24 28.41 2.59
CA PRO A 343 11.06 28.49 4.03
C PRO A 343 12.40 28.58 4.77
N PRO A 344 12.45 29.22 5.95
CA PRO A 344 13.64 29.23 6.79
C PRO A 344 13.93 27.83 7.35
N SER A 345 15.20 27.60 7.71
CA SER A 345 15.61 26.44 8.52
C SER A 345 14.75 26.31 9.77
N TRP A 346 14.44 25.06 10.14
CA TRP A 346 13.63 24.74 11.31
C TRP A 346 14.30 23.63 12.12
N SER A 347 14.29 23.78 13.44
CA SER A 347 14.70 22.75 14.40
C SER A 347 13.79 22.84 15.63
N ASP A 348 13.71 21.74 16.37
CA ASP A 348 12.97 21.62 17.62
C ASP A 348 13.94 21.37 18.79
N GLU A 349 13.42 21.05 19.98
CA GLU A 349 14.19 20.74 21.18
C GLU A 349 15.25 19.64 20.96
N ASP A 350 16.39 19.77 21.64
CA ASP A 350 17.45 18.76 21.60
C ASP A 350 17.00 17.46 22.29
N ILE A 351 17.37 16.32 21.72
CA ILE A 351 17.05 14.99 22.23
C ILE A 351 18.30 14.13 22.42
N VAL A 352 18.17 13.10 23.26
CA VAL A 352 19.14 12.01 23.30
C VAL A 352 18.79 11.01 22.21
N VAL A 353 19.75 10.72 21.34
CA VAL A 353 19.62 9.67 20.33
C VAL A 353 19.74 8.30 21.01
N HIS A 354 18.72 7.46 20.85
CA HIS A 354 18.67 6.11 21.40
C HIS A 354 18.89 5.04 20.32
N PHE A 355 18.46 5.31 19.09
CA PHE A 355 18.42 4.33 18.00
C PHE A 355 19.20 4.80 16.77
N PRO A 356 20.55 4.61 16.75
CA PRO A 356 21.33 4.87 15.55
C PRO A 356 20.90 3.95 14.40
N ALA A 357 21.16 4.36 13.16
CA ALA A 357 20.89 3.53 12.00
C ALA A 357 21.70 2.22 12.04
N ARG A 358 21.13 1.14 11.50
CA ARG A 358 21.75 -0.20 11.50
C ARG A 358 21.69 -0.84 10.13
N SER A 359 22.85 -1.19 9.57
CA SER A 359 22.92 -1.95 8.33
C SER A 359 22.99 -3.46 8.57
N ILE A 360 22.20 -4.21 7.80
CA ILE A 360 22.15 -5.67 7.77
C ILE A 360 22.32 -6.15 6.32
N GLN A 361 22.81 -7.37 6.13
CA GLN A 361 23.19 -7.91 4.81
C GLN A 361 22.30 -9.09 4.41
N ASN A 362 22.19 -9.38 3.12
CA ASN A 362 21.46 -10.52 2.54
C ASN A 362 20.02 -10.62 3.07
N VAL A 363 19.21 -9.63 2.73
CA VAL A 363 17.87 -9.42 3.30
C VAL A 363 16.82 -9.69 2.24
N LEU A 364 15.78 -10.47 2.56
CA LEU A 364 14.63 -10.60 1.67
C LEU A 364 13.69 -9.40 1.85
N VAL A 365 13.35 -8.76 0.73
CA VAL A 365 12.51 -7.56 0.70
C VAL A 365 11.40 -7.75 -0.35
N THR A 366 10.16 -7.51 0.06
CA THR A 366 8.97 -7.53 -0.79
C THR A 366 8.35 -6.13 -0.82
N PRO A 367 8.32 -5.43 -1.96
CA PRO A 367 7.58 -4.18 -2.10
C PRO A 367 6.09 -4.35 -1.83
N VAL A 368 5.49 -3.33 -1.21
CA VAL A 368 4.06 -3.25 -0.92
C VAL A 368 3.55 -1.92 -1.46
N ILE A 369 2.57 -1.97 -2.35
CA ILE A 369 2.04 -0.81 -3.08
C ILE A 369 0.51 -0.84 -2.97
N SER A 370 -0.13 0.24 -2.54
CA SER A 370 -1.60 0.31 -2.63
C SER A 370 -2.04 0.86 -3.99
N PRO A 371 -3.18 0.39 -4.53
CA PRO A 371 -4.00 -0.74 -4.05
C PRO A 371 -3.52 -2.13 -4.54
N ASP A 372 -2.42 -2.18 -5.28
CA ASP A 372 -1.96 -3.36 -6.02
C ASP A 372 -1.61 -4.59 -5.16
N THR A 373 -0.78 -4.39 -4.14
CA THR A 373 -0.16 -5.45 -3.33
C THR A 373 -0.31 -5.21 -1.82
N SER A 374 -1.13 -4.23 -1.40
CA SER A 374 -1.35 -3.89 0.01
C SER A 374 -2.10 -4.98 0.79
N HIS A 375 -2.75 -5.94 0.10
CA HIS A 375 -3.31 -7.16 0.71
C HIS A 375 -2.26 -8.01 1.44
N LEU A 376 -0.98 -7.87 1.10
CA LEU A 376 0.11 -8.56 1.80
C LEU A 376 0.21 -8.16 3.30
N ILE A 377 -0.29 -6.98 3.68
CA ILE A 377 -0.26 -6.50 5.05
C ILE A 377 -1.17 -7.32 5.97
N PRO A 378 -2.49 -7.46 5.70
CA PRO A 378 -3.33 -8.34 6.49
C PRO A 378 -2.91 -9.81 6.40
N ASP A 379 -2.41 -10.29 5.25
CA ASP A 379 -1.87 -11.65 5.11
C ASP A 379 -0.70 -11.91 6.08
N LEU A 380 0.17 -10.91 6.25
CA LEU A 380 1.29 -10.99 7.19
C LEU A 380 0.79 -11.15 8.64
N VAL A 381 -0.24 -10.40 9.04
CA VAL A 381 -0.86 -10.52 10.37
C VAL A 381 -1.53 -11.89 10.55
N LEU A 382 -2.24 -12.36 9.52
CA LEU A 382 -2.90 -13.67 9.55
C LEU A 382 -1.90 -14.83 9.67
N SER A 383 -0.70 -14.68 9.11
CA SER A 383 0.37 -15.68 9.18
C SER A 383 1.06 -15.80 10.55
N ALA A 384 0.78 -14.90 11.49
CA ALA A 384 1.48 -14.85 12.77
C ALA A 384 1.26 -16.10 13.64
N GLU A 385 2.34 -16.60 14.22
CA GLU A 385 2.37 -17.79 15.07
C GLU A 385 2.63 -17.49 16.56
N LYS A 386 3.20 -16.33 16.90
CA LYS A 386 3.63 -16.00 18.27
C LYS A 386 3.30 -14.59 18.70
N ARG A 387 3.66 -13.59 17.91
CA ARG A 387 3.50 -12.18 18.28
C ARG A 387 3.30 -11.26 17.09
N VAL A 388 2.43 -10.28 17.27
CA VAL A 388 2.26 -9.13 16.37
C VAL A 388 2.42 -7.84 17.16
N ASP A 389 3.38 -7.00 16.78
CA ASP A 389 3.52 -5.64 17.31
C ASP A 389 3.21 -4.66 16.20
N LEU A 390 2.28 -3.73 16.43
CA LEU A 390 1.87 -2.76 15.40
C LEU A 390 1.85 -1.33 15.93
N GLN A 391 2.42 -0.42 15.15
CA GLN A 391 2.35 1.03 15.35
C GLN A 391 1.55 1.64 14.20
N GLN A 392 0.48 2.36 14.53
CA GLN A 392 -0.33 3.07 13.54
C GLN A 392 -0.56 4.51 13.99
N ALA A 393 -0.41 5.46 13.07
CA ALA A 393 -0.82 6.85 13.32
C ALA A 393 -2.31 6.90 13.70
N TYR A 394 -3.15 6.11 13.05
CA TYR A 394 -4.53 5.88 13.46
C TYR A 394 -5.09 4.63 12.79
N ILE A 395 -6.13 4.06 13.41
CA ILE A 395 -6.99 3.04 12.81
C ILE A 395 -8.41 3.59 12.83
N SER A 396 -9.06 3.69 11.67
CA SER A 396 -10.43 4.24 11.59
C SER A 396 -11.43 3.18 11.15
N PRO A 397 -12.69 3.27 11.62
CA PRO A 397 -13.80 2.51 11.04
C PRO A 397 -13.95 2.78 9.54
N TYR A 398 -14.56 1.83 8.83
CA TYR A 398 -14.91 1.99 7.43
C TYR A 398 -16.19 2.83 7.29
N PRO A 399 -16.51 3.34 6.07
CA PRO A 399 -17.70 4.16 5.84
C PRO A 399 -18.99 3.55 6.41
N ASN A 400 -19.90 4.41 6.85
CA ASN A 400 -21.15 4.02 7.52
C ASN A 400 -20.94 3.24 8.83
N SER A 401 -19.85 3.54 9.55
CA SER A 401 -19.47 2.87 10.80
C SER A 401 -19.28 1.36 10.65
N ALA A 402 -18.91 0.90 9.45
CA ALA A 402 -18.55 -0.49 9.21
C ALA A 402 -17.24 -0.84 9.91
N ARG A 403 -17.07 -2.12 10.26
CA ARG A 403 -15.84 -2.63 10.89
C ARG A 403 -14.66 -2.48 9.94
N ASN A 404 -13.49 -2.21 10.51
CA ASN A 404 -12.24 -2.25 9.78
C ASN A 404 -11.75 -3.70 9.71
N ILE A 405 -11.77 -4.30 8.52
CA ILE A 405 -11.45 -5.72 8.33
C ILE A 405 -10.00 -6.05 8.74
N TRP A 406 -9.06 -5.11 8.63
CA TRP A 406 -7.67 -5.34 9.04
C TRP A 406 -7.55 -5.38 10.56
N LEU A 407 -8.31 -4.54 11.27
CA LEU A 407 -8.41 -4.64 12.73
C LEU A 407 -9.07 -5.95 13.14
N ASP A 408 -10.07 -6.43 12.39
CA ASP A 408 -10.71 -7.72 12.67
C ASP A 408 -9.68 -8.87 12.58
N TYR A 409 -8.78 -8.87 11.58
CA TYR A 409 -7.70 -9.86 11.50
C TYR A 409 -6.70 -9.80 12.65
N VAL A 410 -6.45 -8.61 13.19
CA VAL A 410 -5.63 -8.44 14.41
C VAL A 410 -6.32 -9.05 15.64
N LEU A 411 -7.62 -8.81 15.79
CA LEU A 411 -8.42 -9.41 16.87
C LEU A 411 -8.50 -10.94 16.73
N ASP A 412 -8.67 -11.43 15.50
CA ASP A 412 -8.65 -12.87 15.19
C ASP A 412 -7.31 -13.51 15.53
N ALA A 413 -6.18 -12.81 15.33
CA ALA A 413 -4.87 -13.29 15.76
C ALA A 413 -4.82 -13.44 17.29
N GLY A 414 -5.30 -12.44 18.04
CA GLY A 414 -5.46 -12.53 19.49
C GLY A 414 -6.33 -13.72 19.92
N GLY A 415 -7.43 -13.97 19.20
CA GLY A 415 -8.32 -15.12 19.42
C GLY A 415 -7.69 -16.48 19.12
N ARG A 416 -6.65 -16.53 18.29
CA ARG A 416 -5.81 -17.72 18.08
C ARG A 416 -4.76 -17.93 19.18
N GLY A 417 -4.70 -17.05 20.18
CA GLY A 417 -3.70 -17.09 21.25
C GLY A 417 -2.35 -16.47 20.88
N ILE A 418 -2.32 -15.64 19.83
CA ILE A 418 -1.15 -14.85 19.46
C ILE A 418 -1.09 -13.60 20.33
N ASP A 419 0.08 -13.26 20.85
CA ASP A 419 0.27 -12.04 21.65
C ASP A 419 0.32 -10.80 20.75
N VAL A 420 -0.64 -9.90 20.88
CA VAL A 420 -0.78 -8.74 19.99
C VAL A 420 -0.67 -7.44 20.78
N ARG A 421 0.23 -6.56 20.36
CA ARG A 421 0.39 -5.21 20.92
C ARG A 421 0.11 -4.14 19.88
N VAL A 422 -0.83 -3.26 20.19
CA VAL A 422 -1.32 -2.19 19.33
C VAL A 422 -0.96 -0.84 19.91
N MET A 423 -0.15 -0.06 19.20
CA MET A 423 0.20 1.30 19.61
C MET A 423 -0.36 2.31 18.62
N LEU A 424 -1.14 3.26 19.13
CA LEU A 424 -1.80 4.31 18.37
C LEU A 424 -1.30 5.70 18.78
N ASP A 425 -1.42 6.69 17.89
CA ASP A 425 -1.05 8.07 18.21
C ASP A 425 -1.97 8.66 19.28
N GLY A 426 -1.38 9.29 20.29
CA GLY A 426 -2.08 9.91 21.41
C GLY A 426 -2.12 11.44 21.35
N MET A 427 -2.00 12.04 20.17
CA MET A 427 -2.22 13.49 19.97
C MET A 427 -3.70 13.85 20.09
N TYR A 428 -3.98 15.03 20.60
CA TYR A 428 -5.34 15.53 20.85
C TYR A 428 -6.27 15.43 19.62
N TYR A 429 -5.79 15.70 18.41
CA TYR A 429 -6.63 15.61 17.19
C TYR A 429 -6.92 14.17 16.73
N ASN A 430 -6.32 13.18 17.39
CA ASN A 430 -6.59 11.75 17.24
C ASN A 430 -7.22 11.17 18.52
N THR A 431 -7.65 11.99 19.49
CA THR A 431 -8.25 11.56 20.76
C THR A 431 -9.39 12.45 21.29
N ASP A 432 -9.61 13.64 20.72
CA ASP A 432 -10.63 14.59 21.19
C ASP A 432 -11.98 14.41 20.48
N GLY A 433 -11.99 13.70 19.34
CA GLY A 433 -13.17 13.43 18.53
C GLY A 433 -13.93 12.18 18.96
N GLU A 434 -14.95 11.80 18.17
CA GLU A 434 -15.60 10.49 18.30
C GLU A 434 -14.96 9.52 17.28
N HIS A 435 -14.80 8.25 17.66
CA HIS A 435 -14.20 7.20 16.83
C HIS A 435 -12.71 7.41 16.53
N ASP A 436 -12.04 8.02 17.50
CA ASP A 436 -10.62 8.33 17.49
C ASP A 436 -9.80 7.16 18.09
N ASN A 437 -8.50 7.37 18.27
CA ASN A 437 -7.60 6.31 18.70
C ASN A 437 -7.86 5.86 20.14
N ASP A 438 -8.32 6.74 21.01
CA ASP A 438 -8.62 6.42 22.41
C ASP A 438 -9.85 5.51 22.54
N GLU A 439 -10.92 5.76 21.78
CA GLU A 439 -12.04 4.82 21.73
C GLU A 439 -11.68 3.51 21.05
N THR A 440 -10.84 3.56 20.02
CA THR A 440 -10.35 2.35 19.34
C THR A 440 -9.53 1.49 20.31
N ALA A 441 -8.58 2.08 21.03
CA ALA A 441 -7.78 1.38 22.03
C ALA A 441 -8.65 0.86 23.18
N ALA A 442 -9.58 1.66 23.70
CA ALA A 442 -10.51 1.23 24.74
C ALA A 442 -11.41 0.08 24.27
N ASN A 443 -11.81 0.07 22.99
CA ASN A 443 -12.60 -1.01 22.42
C ASN A 443 -11.80 -2.31 22.30
N ILE A 444 -10.56 -2.24 21.81
CA ILE A 444 -9.66 -3.40 21.73
C ILE A 444 -9.46 -4.01 23.12
N ASN A 445 -9.12 -3.19 24.12
CA ASN A 445 -8.88 -3.66 25.49
C ASN A 445 -10.14 -4.25 26.12
N ARG A 446 -11.32 -3.69 25.84
CA ARG A 446 -12.60 -4.24 26.31
C ARG A 446 -12.92 -5.61 25.70
N LEU A 447 -12.59 -5.82 24.43
CA LEU A 447 -12.76 -7.13 23.77
C LEU A 447 -11.76 -8.14 24.34
N SER A 448 -10.52 -7.73 24.58
CA SER A 448 -9.49 -8.52 25.27
C SER A 448 -9.95 -9.07 26.61
N GLU A 449 -10.55 -8.21 27.46
CA GLU A 449 -11.05 -8.61 28.78
C GLU A 449 -12.27 -9.55 28.74
N ASN A 450 -13.16 -9.40 27.76
CA ASN A 450 -14.42 -10.14 27.69
C ASN A 450 -14.29 -11.49 26.97
N ASP A 451 -13.48 -11.54 25.93
CA ASP A 451 -13.40 -12.69 25.01
C ASP A 451 -12.14 -13.54 25.22
N ASP A 452 -11.34 -13.23 26.25
CA ASP A 452 -10.07 -13.91 26.60
C ASP A 452 -9.08 -13.96 25.42
N ILE A 453 -9.04 -12.88 24.62
CA ILE A 453 -8.13 -12.73 23.48
C ILE A 453 -6.86 -11.97 23.91
N LEU A 454 -5.70 -12.35 23.38
CA LEU A 454 -4.42 -11.77 23.79
C LEU A 454 -4.06 -10.51 23.00
N VAL A 455 -4.85 -9.45 23.14
CA VAL A 455 -4.61 -8.16 22.49
C VAL A 455 -4.55 -7.03 23.53
N GLU A 456 -3.51 -6.20 23.47
CA GLU A 456 -3.39 -4.98 24.27
C GLU A 456 -3.21 -3.77 23.33
N ALA A 457 -3.96 -2.70 23.58
CA ALA A 457 -3.83 -1.43 22.87
C ALA A 457 -3.44 -0.28 23.81
N ARG A 458 -2.49 0.56 23.38
CA ARG A 458 -2.01 1.75 24.08
C ARG A 458 -1.92 2.97 23.17
N LEU A 459 -2.10 4.14 23.77
CA LEU A 459 -1.81 5.41 23.13
C LEU A 459 -0.36 5.81 23.44
N MET A 460 0.39 6.24 22.43
CA MET A 460 1.67 6.92 22.61
C MET A 460 1.44 8.42 22.61
N HIS A 461 1.56 9.04 23.79
CA HIS A 461 1.45 10.49 23.92
C HIS A 461 2.77 11.20 23.59
N PRO A 462 2.72 12.50 23.24
CA PRO A 462 3.91 13.31 23.06
C PRO A 462 4.81 13.29 24.30
N SER A 463 6.12 13.28 24.05
CA SER A 463 7.16 13.31 25.09
C SER A 463 8.21 14.37 24.78
N GLN A 464 9.23 14.47 25.63
CA GLN A 464 10.40 15.32 25.38
C GLN A 464 11.14 14.90 24.10
N SER A 465 11.14 13.61 23.76
CA SER A 465 11.89 13.11 22.60
C SER A 465 11.03 12.97 21.34
N ILE A 466 9.71 12.81 21.49
CA ILE A 466 8.79 12.50 20.40
C ILE A 466 7.64 13.49 20.36
N THR A 467 7.38 14.05 19.18
CA THR A 467 6.24 14.95 18.94
C THR A 467 4.92 14.21 18.83
N LYS A 468 4.90 13.08 18.12
CA LYS A 468 3.71 12.22 17.92
C LYS A 468 4.11 10.86 17.32
N LEU A 469 3.21 9.88 17.34
CA LEU A 469 3.34 8.67 16.54
C LEU A 469 2.88 8.95 15.10
N HIS A 470 3.76 8.74 14.12
CA HIS A 470 3.38 8.88 12.70
C HIS A 470 3.82 7.68 11.85
N ASN A 471 4.09 6.56 12.50
CA ASN A 471 4.43 5.30 11.86
C ASN A 471 3.20 4.53 11.34
N LYS A 472 3.44 3.61 10.41
CA LYS A 472 2.50 2.57 9.94
C LYS A 472 3.27 1.26 9.79
N GLY A 473 3.76 0.77 10.92
CA GLY A 473 4.67 -0.35 11.02
C GLY A 473 4.02 -1.57 11.64
N VAL A 474 4.48 -2.75 11.21
CA VAL A 474 4.04 -4.05 11.76
C VAL A 474 5.27 -4.93 11.93
N ILE A 475 5.39 -5.63 13.05
CA ILE A 475 6.41 -6.65 13.30
C ILE A 475 5.70 -7.96 13.59
N VAL A 476 6.09 -9.03 12.89
CA VAL A 476 5.51 -10.37 13.11
C VAL A 476 6.62 -11.36 13.45
N ASP A 477 6.41 -12.08 14.56
CA ASP A 477 7.20 -13.24 15.01
C ASP A 477 8.72 -13.03 15.11
N MET A 478 9.17 -11.80 15.40
CA MET A 478 10.59 -11.44 15.40
C MET A 478 11.31 -11.79 14.09
N LYS A 479 10.56 -11.78 12.97
CA LYS A 479 11.06 -12.22 11.66
C LYS A 479 10.70 -11.25 10.54
N TYR A 480 9.49 -10.73 10.53
CA TYR A 480 9.00 -9.84 9.48
C TYR A 480 8.78 -8.43 10.01
N VAL A 481 9.12 -7.43 9.20
CA VAL A 481 8.84 -6.02 9.48
C VAL A 481 8.22 -5.36 8.27
N LEU A 482 7.08 -4.70 8.45
CA LEU A 482 6.52 -3.75 7.50
C LEU A 482 7.01 -2.33 7.85
N VAL A 483 7.57 -1.64 6.86
CA VAL A 483 7.76 -0.19 6.86
C VAL A 483 6.89 0.38 5.74
N SER A 484 5.94 1.26 6.05
CA SER A 484 4.98 1.73 5.04
C SER A 484 4.39 3.11 5.32
N SER A 485 3.72 3.65 4.30
CA SER A 485 2.86 4.83 4.39
C SER A 485 1.37 4.51 4.65
N VAL A 486 1.00 3.22 4.66
CA VAL A 486 -0.39 2.74 4.60
C VAL A 486 -1.08 2.87 5.96
N ASN A 487 -1.94 3.89 6.11
CA ASN A 487 -2.79 3.99 7.29
C ASN A 487 -3.90 2.92 7.24
N TRP A 488 -4.36 2.48 8.41
CA TRP A 488 -5.41 1.47 8.51
C TRP A 488 -6.79 2.15 8.50
N ASN A 489 -7.13 2.72 7.35
CA ASN A 489 -8.44 3.30 7.05
C ASN A 489 -8.98 2.73 5.72
N TYR A 490 -10.14 3.19 5.24
CA TYR A 490 -10.72 2.69 3.99
C TYR A 490 -9.97 3.16 2.72
N ASN A 491 -9.37 4.35 2.73
CA ASN A 491 -8.79 4.97 1.53
C ASN A 491 -7.35 4.51 1.27
N SER A 492 -6.49 4.43 2.27
CA SER A 492 -5.08 4.05 2.11
C SER A 492 -4.88 2.71 1.38
N PRO A 493 -5.58 1.62 1.71
CA PRO A 493 -5.43 0.37 0.97
C PRO A 493 -6.16 0.33 -0.37
N ASN A 494 -7.28 1.05 -0.54
CA ASN A 494 -8.19 0.86 -1.67
C ASN A 494 -8.17 1.99 -2.72
N ASN A 495 -7.83 3.21 -2.33
CA ASN A 495 -8.04 4.40 -3.15
C ASN A 495 -6.80 5.28 -3.28
N ASN A 496 -5.89 5.27 -2.29
CA ASN A 496 -4.65 6.02 -2.37
C ASN A 496 -3.56 5.20 -3.07
N ARG A 497 -2.60 5.92 -3.65
CA ARG A 497 -1.28 5.35 -3.99
C ARG A 497 -0.41 5.42 -2.74
N GLU A 498 -0.04 4.27 -2.22
CA GLU A 498 0.80 4.14 -1.02
C GLU A 498 2.02 3.27 -1.33
N SER A 499 3.05 3.36 -0.50
CA SER A 499 4.28 2.57 -0.64
C SER A 499 4.74 1.99 0.69
N GLY A 500 5.34 0.81 0.62
CA GLY A 500 5.95 0.13 1.75
C GLY A 500 6.84 -1.02 1.30
N ILE A 501 7.49 -1.66 2.27
CA ILE A 501 8.25 -2.88 2.08
C ILE A 501 8.03 -3.81 3.27
N ILE A 502 7.97 -5.11 3.00
CA ILE A 502 8.11 -6.17 4.00
C ILE A 502 9.56 -6.64 3.97
N ILE A 503 10.21 -6.58 5.12
CA ILE A 503 11.57 -7.04 5.36
C ILE A 503 11.51 -8.36 6.14
N GLU A 504 11.95 -9.46 5.52
CA GLU A 504 12.09 -10.75 6.20
C GLU A 504 13.53 -10.89 6.71
N ASN A 505 13.76 -10.50 7.96
CA ASN A 505 15.05 -10.64 8.64
C ASN A 505 14.90 -10.48 10.17
N ALA A 506 15.46 -11.43 10.92
CA ALA A 506 15.37 -11.43 12.38
C ALA A 506 16.15 -10.29 13.06
N ASP A 507 17.24 -9.79 12.46
CA ASP A 507 17.97 -8.63 12.99
C ASP A 507 17.23 -7.32 12.70
N ALA A 508 16.49 -7.25 11.58
CA ALA A 508 15.59 -6.14 11.31
C ALA A 508 14.43 -6.11 12.31
N ALA A 509 13.77 -7.25 12.50
CA ALA A 509 12.71 -7.37 13.48
C ALA A 509 13.20 -7.02 14.89
N ARG A 510 14.40 -7.46 15.28
CA ARG A 510 14.99 -7.06 16.57
C ARG A 510 15.19 -5.56 16.68
N TYR A 511 15.75 -4.90 15.66
CA TYR A 511 15.97 -3.46 15.67
C TYR A 511 14.67 -2.68 15.91
N PHE A 512 13.62 -3.00 15.16
CA PHE A 512 12.34 -2.31 15.32
C PHE A 512 11.56 -2.75 16.56
N SER A 513 11.73 -3.98 17.05
CA SER A 513 11.15 -4.41 18.33
C SER A 513 11.81 -3.69 19.51
N ASP A 514 13.12 -3.42 19.47
CA ASP A 514 13.79 -2.62 20.50
C ASP A 514 13.22 -1.18 20.55
N VAL A 515 12.92 -0.59 19.38
CA VAL A 515 12.24 0.71 19.27
C VAL A 515 10.82 0.62 19.81
N PHE A 516 10.05 -0.38 19.37
CA PHE A 516 8.68 -0.59 19.81
C PHE A 516 8.60 -0.74 21.33
N ASP A 517 9.46 -1.57 21.93
CA ASP A 517 9.49 -1.81 23.37
C ASP A 517 9.87 -0.55 24.16
N PHE A 518 10.75 0.30 23.62
CA PHE A 518 11.06 1.58 24.23
C PHE A 518 9.85 2.53 24.22
N ASP A 519 9.20 2.67 23.06
CA ASP A 519 8.01 3.50 22.90
C ASP A 519 6.84 2.95 23.76
N TRP A 520 6.70 1.63 23.87
CA TRP A 520 5.63 0.94 24.62
C TRP A 520 5.71 1.14 26.13
N ASN A 521 6.91 1.40 26.64
CA ASN A 521 7.19 1.63 28.05
C ASN A 521 7.42 3.12 28.35
N ASP A 522 6.82 4.03 27.58
CA ASP A 522 6.89 5.49 27.74
C ASP A 522 8.34 6.03 27.75
N GLY A 523 9.25 5.39 27.01
CA GLY A 523 10.67 5.75 26.99
C GLY A 523 11.42 5.47 28.30
N SER A 524 10.81 4.77 29.26
CA SER A 524 11.42 4.41 30.55
C SER A 524 12.23 3.10 30.53
N GLY A 525 12.34 2.46 29.36
CA GLY A 525 13.02 1.18 29.21
C GLY A 525 14.50 1.25 29.59
N GLU A 526 14.91 0.43 30.57
CA GLU A 526 16.33 0.15 30.80
C GLU A 526 16.92 -0.49 29.54
N PHE A 527 17.84 0.22 28.88
CA PHE A 527 18.54 -0.25 27.69
C PHE A 527 19.31 -1.54 28.01
N ARG A 528 18.71 -2.70 27.69
CA ARG A 528 19.40 -3.99 27.81
C ARG A 528 20.30 -4.15 26.61
N ILE A 529 21.51 -3.61 26.71
CA ILE A 529 22.61 -4.04 25.82
C ILE A 529 22.79 -5.54 26.06
N ALA A 530 22.27 -6.36 25.15
CA ALA A 530 22.64 -7.77 25.07
C ALA A 530 24.11 -7.83 24.65
N ALA A 531 25.02 -7.70 25.62
CA ALA A 531 26.41 -8.03 25.44
C ALA A 531 26.50 -9.49 24.96
N PRO A 532 27.30 -9.82 23.94
CA PRO A 532 27.47 -11.20 23.53
C PRO A 532 28.12 -11.98 24.68
N GLY A 533 27.37 -12.86 25.33
CA GLY A 533 27.91 -13.86 26.26
C GLY A 533 28.07 -13.44 27.75
N GLY A 534 27.30 -12.49 28.26
CA GLY A 534 27.31 -12.17 29.69
C GLY A 534 26.44 -13.13 30.51
N VAL A 535 27.04 -13.96 31.38
CA VAL A 535 26.29 -14.76 32.37
C VAL A 535 25.52 -13.81 33.29
N ASP A 536 24.19 -13.95 33.30
CA ASP A 536 23.30 -13.15 34.15
C ASP A 536 23.71 -13.30 35.62
N LEU A 537 24.03 -12.16 36.25
CA LEU A 537 24.57 -12.04 37.61
C LEU A 537 23.67 -12.76 38.64
N ARG A 538 22.38 -12.92 38.34
CA ARG A 538 21.42 -13.65 39.16
C ARG A 538 21.83 -15.12 39.34
N TYR A 539 22.36 -15.77 38.31
CA TYR A 539 22.84 -17.17 38.42
C TYR A 539 24.12 -17.28 39.25
N ALA A 540 25.03 -16.31 39.15
CA ALA A 540 26.23 -16.27 39.99
C ALA A 540 25.87 -16.12 41.48
N VAL A 541 24.88 -15.28 41.78
CA VAL A 541 24.36 -15.10 43.15
C VAL A 541 23.71 -16.39 43.67
N VAL A 542 22.92 -17.09 42.85
CA VAL A 542 22.33 -18.39 43.24
C VAL A 542 23.41 -19.43 43.53
N VAL A 543 24.46 -19.52 42.70
CA VAL A 543 25.57 -20.46 42.92
C VAL A 543 26.31 -20.14 44.23
N VAL A 544 26.55 -18.86 44.53
CA VAL A 544 27.17 -18.43 45.79
C VAL A 544 26.29 -18.77 47.00
N ILE A 545 24.98 -18.55 46.91
CA ILE A 545 24.02 -18.90 47.98
C ILE A 545 24.01 -20.41 48.21
N VAL A 546 23.96 -21.22 47.14
CA VAL A 546 24.00 -22.68 47.25
C VAL A 546 25.31 -23.16 47.87
N MET A 547 26.46 -22.57 47.49
CA MET A 547 27.75 -22.89 48.12
C MET A 547 27.79 -22.50 49.60
N LEU A 548 27.26 -21.33 49.97
CA LEU A 548 27.18 -20.90 51.37
C LEU A 548 26.28 -21.82 52.20
N LEU A 549 25.11 -22.20 51.67
CA LEU A 549 24.21 -23.15 52.32
C LEU A 549 24.86 -24.55 52.48
N PHE A 550 25.64 -24.98 51.48
CA PHE A 550 26.38 -26.24 51.54
C PHE A 550 27.51 -26.20 52.59
N VAL A 551 28.23 -25.08 52.70
CA VAL A 551 29.26 -24.87 53.73
C VAL A 551 28.63 -24.83 55.13
N ILE A 552 27.50 -24.14 55.30
CA ILE A 552 26.75 -24.11 56.57
C ILE A 552 26.26 -25.52 56.94
N TRP A 553 25.79 -26.30 55.97
CA TRP A 553 25.38 -27.69 56.18
C TRP A 553 26.55 -28.60 56.60
N LEU A 554 27.72 -28.44 55.99
CA LEU A 554 28.95 -29.16 56.38
C LEU A 554 29.41 -28.78 57.78
N LEU A 555 29.33 -27.50 58.16
CA LEU A 555 29.72 -27.01 59.47
C LEU A 555 28.77 -27.46 60.60
N LYS A 556 27.49 -27.73 60.29
CA LYS A 556 26.51 -28.29 61.24
C LYS A 556 26.58 -29.81 61.41
N ARG A 557 27.42 -30.50 60.61
CA ARG A 557 27.64 -31.96 60.69
C ARG A 557 28.93 -32.36 61.42
N ARG A 558 29.69 -31.39 61.93
CA ARG A 558 30.70 -31.58 62.98
C ARG A 558 30.08 -31.19 64.31
#